data_AF-A0A359CNK7-F1
#
_entry.id   AF-A0A359CNK7-F1
#
_cell.length_a   1.000
_cell.length_b   1.000
_cell.length_c   1.000
_cell.angle_alpha   90.00
_cell.angle_beta   90.00
_cell.angle_gamma   90.00
#
_symmetry.space_group_name_H-M   'P 1'
#
loop_
_entity.id
_entity.type
_entity.pdbx_description
1 polymer ?
#
loop_
_entity_poly.entity_id
_entity_poly.type
_entity_poly.pdbx_seq_one_letter_code
_entity_poly.pdbx_strand_id
1 'polypeptide(L)'
;MKNAKYIPEIKGTLRSHMIELPLVIREASGIIIFGKRIKSIVFTTDVAIIRNTNADAVIAVYPFTPQPVITHAILETAGVPVFCGVGGGITTGQRVVNLALDAEFQGAMGVVVNAPTPNETIKMMRKTIDIPIIVTVVT
;
A
#
# COMPACT_ATOMS: atom_id res chain seq x y z
N MET A 1 14.12 -31.44 10.29
CA MET A 1 12.87 -30.83 9.78
C MET A 1 12.19 -30.10 10.94
N LYS A 2 11.91 -28.80 10.84
CA LYS A 2 11.16 -28.09 11.89
C LYS A 2 9.72 -28.64 11.90
N ASN A 3 9.27 -29.16 13.04
CA ASN A 3 7.87 -29.57 13.20
C ASN A 3 6.95 -28.41 12.81
N ALA A 4 5.95 -28.69 11.95
CA ALA A 4 4.95 -27.70 11.59
C ALA A 4 4.23 -27.23 12.86
N LYS A 5 4.35 -25.94 13.17
CA LYS A 5 3.71 -25.34 14.33
C LYS A 5 2.21 -25.44 14.14
N TYR A 6 1.51 -26.13 15.04
CA TYR A 6 0.05 -26.11 15.07
C TYR A 6 -0.42 -24.68 15.35
N ILE A 7 -1.24 -24.13 14.47
CA ILE A 7 -1.80 -22.79 14.57
C ILE A 7 -3.31 -22.97 14.65
N PRO A 8 -3.93 -22.79 15.83
CA PRO A 8 -5.38 -22.84 15.93
C PRO A 8 -5.98 -21.66 15.15
N GLU A 9 -7.03 -21.94 14.37
CA GLU A 9 -7.72 -20.97 13.55
C GLU A 9 -9.22 -20.99 13.88
N ILE A 10 -9.81 -19.81 14.04
CA ILE A 10 -11.24 -19.63 14.30
C ILE A 10 -11.82 -18.84 13.13
N LYS A 11 -12.75 -19.46 12.39
CA LYS A 11 -13.48 -18.81 11.29
C LYS A 11 -14.94 -18.63 11.70
N GLY A 12 -15.50 -17.45 11.41
CA GLY A 12 -16.93 -17.19 11.56
C GLY A 12 -17.72 -17.68 10.34
N THR A 13 -18.94 -18.15 10.55
CA THR A 13 -19.80 -18.73 9.50
C THR A 13 -20.05 -17.80 8.31
N LEU A 14 -20.18 -16.49 8.56
CA LEU A 14 -20.42 -15.48 7.52
C LEU A 14 -19.12 -14.85 6.96
N ARG A 15 -17.97 -15.12 7.59
CA ARG A 15 -16.66 -14.56 7.19
C ARG A 15 -15.74 -15.59 6.54
N SER A 16 -16.27 -16.77 6.20
CA SER A 16 -15.53 -17.85 5.54
C SER A 16 -15.10 -17.54 4.11
N HIS A 17 -15.69 -16.52 3.48
CA HIS A 17 -15.40 -16.11 2.09
C HIS A 17 -14.32 -15.02 1.99
N MET A 18 -13.59 -14.75 3.07
CA MET A 18 -12.48 -13.81 3.04
C MET A 18 -11.42 -14.26 2.03
N ILE A 19 -10.81 -13.28 1.34
CA ILE A 19 -9.67 -13.52 0.47
C ILE A 19 -8.44 -13.78 1.34
N GLU A 20 -8.12 -15.06 1.49
CA GLU A 20 -6.98 -15.53 2.25
C GLU A 20 -5.72 -15.59 1.40
N LEU A 21 -4.66 -15.01 1.92
CA LEU A 21 -3.35 -15.07 1.29
C LEU A 21 -2.68 -16.43 1.47
N PRO A 22 -1.86 -16.85 0.49
CA PRO A 22 -1.08 -18.08 0.59
C PRO A 22 -0.21 -18.14 1.85
N LEU A 23 -0.27 -19.26 2.57
CA LEU A 23 0.49 -19.45 3.81
C LEU A 23 2.01 -19.32 3.61
N VAL A 24 2.53 -19.62 2.41
CA VAL A 24 3.96 -19.47 2.06
C VAL A 24 4.47 -18.04 2.27
N ILE A 25 3.62 -17.01 2.19
CA ILE A 25 4.02 -15.62 2.45
C ILE A 25 4.53 -15.44 3.89
N ARG A 26 4.11 -16.30 4.84
CA ARG A 26 4.61 -16.24 6.22
C ARG A 26 6.11 -16.53 6.33
N GLU A 27 6.69 -17.24 5.36
CA GLU A 27 8.12 -17.54 5.29
C GLU A 27 8.95 -16.33 4.86
N ALA A 28 8.33 -15.34 4.21
CA ALA A 28 9.00 -14.10 3.83
C ALA A 28 9.48 -13.32 5.07
N SER A 29 10.63 -12.67 4.94
CA SER A 29 11.13 -11.71 5.93
C SER A 29 10.17 -10.53 6.07
N GLY A 30 9.65 -10.02 4.96
CA GLY A 30 8.85 -8.80 4.92
C GLY A 30 9.69 -7.55 5.19
N ILE A 31 9.02 -6.41 5.33
CA ILE A 31 9.61 -5.11 5.64
C ILE A 31 8.99 -4.54 6.91
N ILE A 32 9.77 -3.89 7.77
CA ILE A 32 9.25 -3.16 8.94
C ILE A 32 9.19 -1.69 8.58
N ILE A 33 7.98 -1.11 8.62
CA ILE A 33 7.74 0.31 8.39
C ILE A 33 7.00 0.85 9.61
N PHE A 34 7.57 1.86 10.26
CA PHE A 34 7.02 2.46 11.49
C PHE A 34 6.59 1.43 12.55
N GLY A 35 7.42 0.38 12.75
CA GLY A 35 7.18 -0.69 13.71
C GLY A 35 6.19 -1.77 13.26
N LYS A 36 5.51 -1.62 12.12
CA LYS A 36 4.63 -2.65 11.54
C LYS A 36 5.39 -3.52 10.55
N ARG A 37 5.35 -4.83 10.73
CA ARG A 37 5.95 -5.80 9.81
C ARG A 37 4.96 -6.18 8.73
N ILE A 38 5.25 -5.81 7.49
CA ILE A 38 4.43 -6.07 6.30
C ILE A 38 5.08 -7.21 5.53
N LYS A 39 4.38 -8.34 5.38
CA LYS A 39 4.82 -9.48 4.56
C LYS A 39 3.99 -9.64 3.31
N SER A 40 2.75 -9.18 3.36
CA SER A 40 1.79 -9.27 2.27
C SER A 40 1.17 -7.93 1.97
N ILE A 41 0.95 -7.68 0.67
CA ILE A 41 0.29 -6.47 0.19
C ILE A 41 -0.75 -6.92 -0.82
N VAL A 42 -2.02 -6.55 -0.62
CA VAL A 42 -3.06 -6.72 -1.64
C VAL A 42 -3.01 -5.53 -2.59
N PHE A 43 -3.00 -5.79 -3.89
CA PHE A 43 -3.04 -4.75 -4.90
C PHE A 43 -4.47 -4.55 -5.41
N THR A 44 -5.13 -3.50 -4.92
CA THR A 44 -6.51 -3.18 -5.30
C THR A 44 -6.92 -1.78 -4.85
N THR A 45 -7.94 -1.22 -5.48
CA THR A 45 -8.70 -0.06 -5.00
C THR A 45 -10.14 -0.41 -4.63
N ASP A 46 -10.53 -1.67 -4.74
CA ASP A 46 -11.87 -2.15 -4.41
C ASP A 46 -12.03 -2.24 -2.89
N VAL A 47 -12.88 -1.37 -2.35
CA VAL A 47 -13.17 -1.27 -0.91
C VAL A 47 -13.76 -2.55 -0.32
N ALA A 48 -14.52 -3.34 -1.09
CA ALA A 48 -15.04 -4.62 -0.65
C ALA A 48 -13.92 -5.65 -0.50
N ILE A 49 -12.97 -5.68 -1.43
CA ILE A 49 -11.78 -6.55 -1.34
C ILE A 49 -10.91 -6.13 -0.16
N ILE A 50 -10.64 -4.82 -0.01
CA ILE A 50 -9.82 -4.27 1.08
C ILE A 50 -10.38 -4.66 2.45
N ARG A 51 -11.70 -4.68 2.61
CA ARG A 51 -12.35 -5.07 3.87
C ARG A 51 -12.45 -6.57 4.10
N ASN A 52 -12.22 -7.39 3.07
CA ASN A 52 -12.42 -8.83 3.11
C ASN A 52 -11.15 -9.58 2.68
N THR A 53 -9.98 -9.13 3.15
CA THR A 53 -8.72 -9.86 3.00
C THR A 53 -7.92 -9.88 4.29
N ASN A 54 -7.03 -10.86 4.44
CA ASN A 54 -6.09 -10.95 5.56
C ASN A 54 -4.69 -10.41 5.23
N ALA A 55 -4.57 -9.57 4.20
CA ALA A 55 -3.31 -8.89 3.85
C ALA A 55 -2.85 -7.91 4.93
N ASP A 56 -1.52 -7.81 5.10
CA ASP A 56 -0.89 -6.92 6.08
C ASP A 56 -0.99 -5.44 5.67
N ALA A 57 -1.13 -5.17 4.37
CA ALA A 57 -1.26 -3.83 3.81
C ALA A 57 -1.99 -3.84 2.46
N VAL A 58 -2.40 -2.66 2.01
CA VAL A 58 -2.98 -2.41 0.68
C VAL A 58 -2.04 -1.53 -0.13
N ILE A 59 -1.85 -1.84 -1.41
CA ILE A 59 -1.28 -0.90 -2.38
C ILE A 59 -2.40 -0.44 -3.31
N ALA A 60 -2.68 0.86 -3.30
CA ALA A 60 -3.78 1.49 -4.02
C ALA A 60 -3.21 2.34 -5.16
N VAL A 61 -2.83 1.67 -6.24
CA VAL A 61 -2.33 2.28 -7.47
C VAL A 61 -3.34 2.04 -8.59
N TYR A 62 -3.66 3.05 -9.38
CA TYR A 62 -4.69 2.94 -10.41
C TYR A 62 -4.34 3.81 -11.63
N PRO A 63 -4.80 3.45 -12.83
CA PRO A 63 -4.38 4.08 -14.09
C PRO A 63 -5.14 5.39 -14.40
N PHE A 64 -5.45 6.18 -13.38
CA PHE A 64 -6.12 7.48 -13.52
C PHE A 64 -5.32 8.56 -12.81
N THR A 65 -5.67 9.82 -13.07
CA THR A 65 -5.09 10.93 -12.33
C THR A 65 -5.38 10.75 -10.83
N PRO A 66 -4.37 10.77 -9.95
CA PRO A 66 -4.61 10.65 -8.52
C PRO A 66 -5.54 11.75 -8.03
N GLN A 67 -6.54 11.37 -7.25
CA GLN A 67 -7.51 12.30 -6.66
C GLN A 67 -7.51 12.10 -5.14
N PRO A 68 -7.35 13.18 -4.35
CA PRO A 68 -7.39 13.12 -2.90
C PRO A 68 -8.61 12.36 -2.35
N VAL A 69 -9.79 12.55 -2.95
CA VAL A 69 -11.03 11.89 -2.52
C VAL A 69 -10.97 10.37 -2.60
N ILE A 70 -10.31 9.81 -3.62
CA ILE A 70 -10.14 8.36 -3.77
C ILE A 70 -9.18 7.85 -2.70
N THR A 71 -8.06 8.55 -2.50
CA THR A 71 -7.07 8.23 -1.47
C THR A 71 -7.69 8.23 -0.09
N HIS A 72 -8.46 9.28 0.23
CA HIS A 72 -9.16 9.43 1.50
C HIS A 72 -10.15 8.29 1.75
N ALA A 73 -11.00 7.98 0.77
CA ALA A 73 -11.98 6.89 0.89
C ALA A 73 -11.31 5.53 1.12
N ILE A 74 -10.19 5.25 0.45
CA ILE A 74 -9.43 4.02 0.63
C ILE A 74 -8.81 3.98 2.03
N LEU A 75 -8.18 5.07 2.48
CA LEU A 75 -7.56 5.16 3.80
C LEU A 75 -8.59 5.00 4.93
N GLU A 76 -9.74 5.66 4.80
CA GLU A 76 -10.84 5.55 5.77
C GLU A 76 -11.39 4.11 5.84
N THR A 77 -11.48 3.45 4.69
CA THR A 77 -12.01 2.09 4.62
C THR A 77 -10.99 1.04 5.06
N ALA A 78 -9.71 1.26 4.80
CA ALA A 78 -8.65 0.30 5.08
C ALA A 78 -8.39 0.19 6.59
N GLY A 79 -8.64 -1.00 7.15
CA GLY A 79 -8.25 -1.32 8.53
C GLY A 79 -6.75 -1.64 8.70
N VAL A 80 -5.97 -1.52 7.63
CA VAL A 80 -4.55 -1.89 7.53
C VAL A 80 -3.78 -0.77 6.82
N PRO A 81 -2.45 -0.69 6.98
CA PRO A 81 -1.60 0.25 6.25
C PRO A 81 -1.89 0.31 4.74
N VAL A 82 -1.93 1.53 4.18
CA VAL A 82 -2.16 1.75 2.74
C VAL A 82 -0.97 2.48 2.12
N PHE A 83 -0.52 1.99 0.97
CA PHE A 83 0.41 2.67 0.07
C PHE A 83 -0.36 3.31 -1.08
N CYS A 84 -0.30 4.63 -1.20
CA CYS A 84 -1.14 5.39 -2.13
C CYS A 84 -0.38 5.76 -3.40
N GLY A 85 -0.95 5.51 -4.57
CA GLY A 85 -0.39 5.97 -5.84
C GLY A 85 -0.57 7.49 -6.01
N VAL A 86 0.54 8.22 -6.15
CA VAL A 86 0.53 9.70 -6.20
C VAL A 86 1.12 10.27 -7.49
N GLY A 87 1.70 9.44 -8.35
CA GLY A 87 2.30 9.92 -9.59
C GLY A 87 2.89 8.84 -10.48
N GLY A 88 3.39 9.26 -11.63
CA GLY A 88 4.02 8.38 -12.61
C GLY A 88 4.61 9.13 -13.80
N GLY A 89 4.80 8.46 -14.94
CA GLY A 89 5.42 9.07 -16.13
C GLY A 89 4.74 10.34 -16.66
N ILE A 90 3.41 10.42 -16.58
CA ILE A 90 2.63 11.56 -17.12
C ILE A 90 2.43 12.64 -16.05
N THR A 91 2.26 12.23 -14.79
CA THR A 91 2.04 13.14 -13.66
C THR A 91 3.33 13.28 -12.90
N THR A 92 4.06 14.39 -13.11
CA THR A 92 5.39 14.66 -12.54
C THR A 92 5.46 16.05 -11.88
N GLY A 93 6.60 16.38 -11.27
CA GLY A 93 6.86 17.72 -10.72
C GLY A 93 6.01 18.05 -9.48
N GLN A 94 5.68 19.34 -9.32
CA GLN A 94 5.05 19.86 -8.09
C GLN A 94 3.70 19.20 -7.76
N ARG A 95 2.95 18.76 -8.79
CA ARG A 95 1.66 18.09 -8.58
C ARG A 95 1.83 16.79 -7.78
N VAL A 96 2.82 15.97 -8.11
CA VAL A 96 3.11 14.72 -7.39
C VAL A 96 3.54 15.01 -5.96
N VAL A 97 4.35 16.04 -5.76
CA VAL A 97 4.80 16.46 -4.43
C VAL A 97 3.62 16.85 -3.54
N ASN A 98 2.68 17.65 -4.08
CA ASN A 98 1.49 18.06 -3.35
C ASN A 98 0.56 16.87 -3.04
N LEU A 99 0.38 15.95 -3.98
CA LEU A 99 -0.42 14.73 -3.78
C LEU A 99 0.22 13.82 -2.73
N ALA A 100 1.55 13.73 -2.70
CA ALA A 100 2.26 12.95 -1.71
C ALA A 100 2.13 13.54 -0.30
N LEU A 101 2.21 14.86 -0.19
CA LEU A 101 2.00 15.57 1.07
C LEU A 101 0.57 15.42 1.59
N ASP A 102 -0.42 15.51 0.69
CA ASP A 102 -1.82 15.25 1.02
C ASP A 102 -2.04 13.81 1.51
N ALA A 103 -1.45 12.81 0.83
CA ALA A 103 -1.53 11.41 1.26
C ALA A 103 -0.90 11.18 2.64
N GLU A 104 0.23 11.83 2.95
CA GLU A 104 0.85 11.80 4.27
C GLU A 104 -0.06 12.38 5.35
N PHE A 105 -0.65 13.55 5.12
CA PHE A 105 -1.59 14.16 6.07
C PHE A 105 -2.84 13.32 6.31
N GLN A 106 -3.27 12.53 5.33
CA GLN A 106 -4.38 11.60 5.48
C GLN A 106 -3.98 10.27 6.17
N GLY A 107 -2.70 10.07 6.49
CA GLY A 107 -2.21 8.91 7.23
C GLY A 107 -1.78 7.73 6.36
N ALA A 108 -1.42 7.95 5.09
CA ALA A 108 -0.84 6.91 4.26
C ALA A 108 0.44 6.32 4.89
N MET A 109 0.64 5.01 4.75
CA MET A 109 1.86 4.32 5.21
C MET A 109 3.06 4.66 4.32
N GLY A 110 2.81 5.01 3.06
CA GLY A 110 3.81 5.37 2.08
C GLY A 110 3.16 5.78 0.77
N VAL A 111 3.94 6.36 -0.11
CA VAL A 111 3.47 6.79 -1.43
C VAL A 111 4.17 6.02 -2.54
N VAL A 112 3.44 5.75 -3.61
CA VAL A 112 3.93 5.02 -4.77
C VAL A 112 3.99 5.94 -5.99
N VAL A 113 5.13 5.96 -6.66
CA VAL A 113 5.33 6.64 -7.93
C VAL A 113 5.75 5.63 -9.00
N ASN A 114 5.13 5.73 -10.17
CA ASN A 114 5.39 4.80 -11.26
C ASN A 114 6.52 5.27 -12.17
N ALA A 115 7.40 4.36 -12.63
CA ALA A 115 8.34 4.72 -13.68
C ALA A 115 7.59 5.11 -14.98
N PRO A 116 8.12 6.06 -15.79
CA PRO A 116 9.35 6.84 -15.55
C PRO A 116 9.07 8.10 -14.69
N THR A 117 9.39 8.08 -13.39
CA THR A 117 9.36 9.29 -12.55
C THR A 117 10.76 9.90 -12.48
N PRO A 118 10.95 11.19 -12.82
CA PRO A 118 12.26 11.83 -12.76
C PRO A 118 12.86 11.83 -11.34
N ASN A 119 14.16 11.57 -11.23
CA ASN A 119 14.88 11.60 -9.95
C ASN A 119 14.76 12.95 -9.22
N GLU A 120 14.62 14.05 -9.96
CA GLU A 120 14.38 15.38 -9.39
C GLU A 120 13.04 15.45 -8.65
N THR A 121 11.98 14.85 -9.21
CA THR A 121 10.67 14.76 -8.54
C THR A 121 10.78 13.94 -7.25
N ILE A 122 11.48 12.80 -7.28
CA ILE A 122 11.71 11.97 -6.09
C ILE A 122 12.48 12.74 -5.01
N LYS A 123 13.52 13.50 -5.39
CA LYS A 123 14.27 14.36 -4.46
C LYS A 123 13.39 15.45 -3.84
N MET A 124 12.51 16.06 -4.62
CA MET A 124 11.55 17.05 -4.10
C MET A 124 10.56 16.42 -3.13
N MET A 125 10.01 15.26 -3.46
CA MET A 125 9.12 14.51 -2.57
C MET A 125 9.83 14.20 -1.24
N ARG A 126 11.05 13.67 -1.28
CA ARG A 126 11.81 13.30 -0.07
C ARG A 126 12.14 14.49 0.83
N LYS A 127 12.23 15.71 0.28
CA LYS A 127 12.38 16.95 1.05
C LYS A 127 11.08 17.44 1.68
N THR A 128 9.94 16.95 1.20
CA THR A 128 8.60 17.45 1.55
C THR A 128 7.85 16.50 2.48
N ILE A 129 8.02 15.19 2.30
CA ILE A 129 7.28 14.16 3.06
C ILE A 129 8.23 13.28 3.86
N ASP A 130 7.75 12.77 5.00
CA ASP A 130 8.51 11.90 5.89
C ASP A 130 8.26 10.40 5.66
N ILE A 131 7.09 10.04 5.13
CA ILE A 131 6.73 8.66 4.79
C ILE A 131 7.58 8.05 3.66
N PRO A 132 7.70 6.70 3.58
CA PRO A 132 8.42 6.02 2.51
C PRO A 132 7.91 6.36 1.10
N ILE A 133 8.86 6.48 0.17
CA ILE A 133 8.59 6.64 -1.27
C ILE A 133 8.95 5.32 -1.97
N ILE A 134 7.95 4.68 -2.57
CA ILE A 134 8.08 3.45 -3.33
C ILE A 134 8.10 3.81 -4.80
N VAL A 135 9.18 3.46 -5.50
CA VAL A 135 9.34 3.68 -6.94
C VAL A 135 9.17 2.35 -7.65
N THR A 136 8.23 2.25 -8.58
CA THR A 136 8.13 1.06 -9.44
C THR A 136 9.18 1.14 -10.53
N VAL A 137 9.80 -0.01 -10.84
CA VAL A 137 10.78 -0.13 -11.93
C VAL A 137 10.13 -0.85 -13.10
N VAL A 138 10.27 -0.30 -14.31
CA VAL A 138 9.93 -0.98 -15.56
C VAL A 138 11.22 -1.52 -16.16
N THR A 139 11.14 -2.68 -16.81
CA THR A 139 12.27 -3.32 -17.50
C THR A 139 12.16 -3.05 -19.00
#